data_AF-A0A8J7TY78-F1
#
_entry.id   AF-A0A8J7TY78-F1
#
_cell.length_a   1.000
_cell.length_b   1.000
_cell.length_c   1.000
_cell.angle_alpha   90.00
_cell.angle_beta   90.00
_cell.angle_gamma   90.00
#
_symmetry.space_group_name_H-M   'P 1'
#
loop_
_entity.id
_entity.type
_entity.pdbx_description
1 polymer ?
#
loop_
_entity_poly.entity_id
_entity_poly.type
_entity_poly.pdbx_seq_one_letter_code
_entity_poly.pdbx_strand_id
1 'polypeptide(L)'
;DQLSTLQALDLANGRILTETLARGAANLLKANPNAAPDEIATRVFVQALCRKPAADELAAARELIGEKPSANGVADLLWAVVMLPEFQLVR
;
A
#
# COMPACT_ATOMS: atom_id res chain seq x y z
N ASP A 1 15.00 -22.90 -20.33
CA ASP A 1 14.32 -21.66 -19.92
C ASP A 1 15.20 -20.78 -19.05
N GLN A 2 16.13 -20.08 -19.68
CA GLN A 2 16.89 -19.00 -19.02
C GLN A 2 15.99 -17.75 -19.03
N LEU A 3 15.41 -17.40 -17.88
CA LEU A 3 14.98 -16.03 -17.66
C LEU A 3 16.19 -15.13 -17.93
N SER A 4 16.00 -14.08 -18.74
CA SER A 4 17.08 -13.13 -18.96
C SER A 4 17.47 -12.51 -17.61
N THR A 5 18.74 -12.18 -17.42
CA THR A 5 19.24 -11.53 -16.20
C THR A 5 18.43 -10.27 -15.84
N LEU A 6 17.82 -9.64 -16.83
CA LEU A 6 16.94 -8.47 -16.71
C LEU A 6 15.53 -8.83 -16.20
N GLN A 7 14.93 -9.92 -16.68
CA GLN A 7 13.64 -10.42 -16.16
C GLN A 7 13.78 -10.93 -14.72
N ALA A 8 14.91 -11.55 -14.37
CA ALA A 8 15.21 -11.93 -13.00
C ALA A 8 15.37 -10.70 -12.09
N LEU A 9 15.90 -9.58 -12.62
CA LEU A 9 16.04 -8.32 -11.90
C LEU A 9 14.69 -7.62 -11.70
N ASP A 10 13.85 -7.53 -12.74
CA ASP A 10 12.51 -6.94 -12.66
C ASP A 10 11.59 -7.75 -11.74
N LEU A 11 11.69 -9.08 -11.80
CA LEU A 11 10.96 -9.96 -10.88
C LEU A 11 11.48 -9.85 -9.44
N ALA A 12 12.80 -9.68 -9.26
CA ALA A 12 13.38 -9.41 -7.95
C ALA A 12 12.90 -8.06 -7.40
N ASN A 13 12.84 -7.02 -8.23
CA ASN A 13 12.35 -5.69 -7.85
C ASN A 13 10.86 -5.74 -7.48
N GLY A 14 10.03 -6.41 -8.29
CA GLY A 14 8.62 -6.63 -8.00
C GLY A 14 8.38 -7.45 -6.74
N ARG A 15 9.19 -8.50 -6.50
CA ARG A 15 9.11 -9.33 -5.29
C ARG A 15 9.53 -8.58 -4.04
N ILE A 16 10.64 -7.83 -4.09
CA ILE A 16 11.13 -7.03 -2.96
C ILE A 16 10.08 -6.00 -2.57
N LEU A 17 9.49 -5.29 -3.55
CA LEU A 17 8.43 -4.34 -3.29
C LEU A 17 7.22 -5.05 -2.64
N THR A 18 6.73 -6.13 -3.25
CA THR A 18 5.57 -6.88 -2.74
C THR A 18 5.78 -7.39 -1.30
N GLU A 19 6.93 -7.99 -1.01
CA GLU A 19 7.28 -8.47 0.34
C GLU A 19 7.40 -7.32 1.35
N THR A 20 7.93 -6.17 0.91
CA THR A 20 8.05 -4.97 1.74
C THR A 20 6.70 -4.39 2.08
N LEU A 21 5.79 -4.27 1.10
CA LEU A 21 4.43 -3.78 1.32
C LEU A 21 3.62 -4.72 2.22
N ALA A 22 3.72 -6.04 2.01
CA ALA A 22 3.04 -7.04 2.85
C ALA A 22 3.49 -6.95 4.32
N ARG A 23 4.81 -6.83 4.55
CA ARG A 23 5.36 -6.64 5.90
C ARG A 23 4.95 -5.29 6.51
N GLY A 24 4.94 -4.22 5.72
CA GLY A 24 4.45 -2.91 6.13
C GLY A 24 2.99 -2.95 6.57
N ALA A 25 2.13 -3.60 5.79
CA ALA A 25 0.73 -3.80 6.11
C ALA A 25 0.52 -4.55 7.42
N ALA A 26 1.23 -5.67 7.62
CA ALA A 26 1.17 -6.44 8.86
C ALA A 26 1.61 -5.61 10.08
N ASN A 27 2.68 -4.83 9.95
CA ASN A 27 3.16 -3.95 11.01
C ASN A 27 2.16 -2.84 11.32
N LEU A 28 1.55 -2.24 10.30
CA LEU A 28 0.55 -1.19 10.45
C LEU A 28 -0.68 -1.68 11.22
N LEU A 29 -1.18 -2.88 10.87
CA LEU A 29 -2.29 -3.52 11.58
C LEU A 29 -1.93 -3.88 13.02
N LYS A 30 -0.74 -4.45 13.24
CA LYS A 30 -0.28 -4.80 14.59
C LYS A 30 -0.17 -3.56 15.50
N ALA A 31 0.25 -2.42 14.95
CA ALA A 31 0.31 -1.16 15.67
C ALA A 31 -1.06 -0.52 15.91
N ASN A 32 -2.10 -0.94 15.18
CA ASN A 32 -3.45 -0.37 15.20
C ASN A 32 -4.53 -1.48 15.20
N PRO A 33 -4.60 -2.34 16.23
CA PRO A 33 -5.36 -3.59 16.19
C PRO A 33 -6.87 -3.44 16.03
N ASN A 34 -7.43 -2.27 16.35
CA ASN A 34 -8.86 -1.98 16.27
C ASN A 34 -9.19 -0.81 15.33
N ALA A 35 -8.23 -0.38 14.50
CA ALA A 35 -8.47 0.75 13.63
C ALA A 35 -9.52 0.42 12.57
N ALA A 36 -10.41 1.38 12.32
CA ALA A 36 -11.36 1.28 11.22
C ALA A 36 -10.63 1.42 9.87
N PRO A 37 -11.20 0.90 8.76
CA PRO A 37 -10.61 1.05 7.43
C PRO A 37 -10.24 2.50 7.09
N ASP A 38 -11.12 3.45 7.41
CA ASP A 38 -10.92 4.88 7.12
C ASP A 38 -9.75 5.48 7.92
N GLU A 39 -9.53 5.00 9.15
CA GLU A 39 -8.41 5.45 9.99
C GLU A 39 -7.08 4.95 9.43
N ILE A 40 -7.05 3.71 8.95
CA ILE A 40 -5.88 3.13 8.28
C ILE A 40 -5.61 3.89 6.97
N ALA A 41 -6.64 4.09 6.13
CA ALA A 41 -6.51 4.85 4.89
C ALA A 41 -5.98 6.26 5.15
N THR A 42 -6.57 6.98 6.10
CA THR A 42 -6.13 8.33 6.46
C THR A 42 -4.66 8.35 6.91
N ARG A 43 -4.24 7.37 7.72
CA ARG A 43 -2.84 7.25 8.16
C ARG A 43 -1.89 7.03 6.98
N VAL A 44 -2.23 6.13 6.06
CA VAL A 44 -1.42 5.84 4.88
C VAL A 44 -1.23 7.10 4.03
N PHE A 45 -2.31 7.81 3.72
CA PHE A 45 -2.26 9.03 2.92
C PHE A 45 -1.45 10.14 3.60
N VAL A 46 -1.63 10.35 4.91
CA VAL A 46 -0.87 11.37 5.65
C VAL A 46 0.62 11.02 5.69
N GLN A 47 0.98 9.75 5.85
CA GLN A 47 2.39 9.34 5.92
C GLN A 47 3.08 9.30 4.56
N ALA A 48 2.36 8.90 3.50
CA ALA A 48 2.92 8.73 2.17
C ALA A 48 2.88 10.00 1.33
N LEU A 49 1.83 10.83 1.48
CA LEU A 49 1.54 11.98 0.62
C LEU A 49 1.44 13.31 1.39
N CYS A 50 1.63 13.30 2.71
CA CYS A 50 1.55 14.49 3.57
C CYS A 50 0.20 15.25 3.50
N ARG A 51 -0.88 14.56 3.12
CA ARG A 51 -2.24 15.11 3.05
C ARG A 51 -3.28 14.08 3.48
N LYS A 52 -4.50 14.53 3.79
CA LYS A 52 -5.65 13.64 3.99
C LYS A 52 -6.14 13.11 2.63
N PRO A 53 -6.75 11.91 2.57
CA PRO A 53 -7.41 11.44 1.37
C PRO A 53 -8.63 12.32 1.05
N ALA A 54 -8.89 12.51 -0.23
CA ALA A 54 -10.16 13.03 -0.73
C ALA A 54 -11.28 11.98 -0.53
N ALA A 55 -12.53 12.39 -0.71
CA ALA A 55 -13.69 11.53 -0.41
C ALA A 55 -13.76 10.28 -1.31
N ASP A 56 -13.41 10.44 -2.59
CA ASP A 56 -13.30 9.37 -3.59
C ASP A 56 -12.12 8.43 -3.30
N GLU A 57 -10.96 8.98 -2.93
CA GLU A 57 -9.79 8.19 -2.51
C GLU A 57 -10.09 7.36 -1.26
N LEU A 58 -10.83 7.94 -0.30
CA LEU A 58 -11.22 7.25 0.92
C LEU A 58 -12.20 6.11 0.62
N ALA A 59 -13.15 6.33 -0.30
CA ALA A 59 -14.08 5.29 -0.74
C ALA A 59 -13.34 4.14 -1.43
N ALA A 60 -12.44 4.43 -2.37
CA ALA A 60 -11.62 3.41 -3.04
C ALA A 60 -10.71 2.66 -2.05
N ALA A 61 -10.11 3.37 -1.09
CA ALA A 61 -9.30 2.75 -0.04
C ALA A 61 -10.13 1.79 0.83
N ARG A 62 -11.38 2.14 1.13
CA ARG A 62 -12.30 1.27 1.89
C ARG A 62 -12.66 0.00 1.11
N GLU A 63 -12.82 0.09 -0.21
CA GLU A 63 -13.05 -1.08 -1.07
C GLU A 63 -11.84 -2.03 -1.07
N LEU A 64 -10.61 -1.49 -1.10
CA LEU A 64 -9.38 -2.29 -1.04
C LEU A 64 -9.17 -2.94 0.33
N ILE A 65 -9.35 -2.18 1.42
CA ILE A 65 -9.13 -2.68 2.79
C ILE A 65 -10.23 -3.68 3.20
N GLY A 66 -11.46 -3.48 2.72
CA GLY A 66 -12.65 -4.20 3.14
C GLY A 66 -13.22 -3.72 4.48
N GLU A 67 -14.35 -4.30 4.89
CA GLU A 67 -15.02 -3.92 6.15
C GLU A 67 -14.17 -4.19 7.40
N LYS A 68 -13.37 -5.25 7.37
CA LYS A 68 -12.41 -5.62 8.42
C LYS A 68 -11.01 -5.54 7.84
N PRO A 69 -10.16 -4.63 8.35
CA PRO A 69 -8.82 -4.49 7.83
C PRO A 69 -8.02 -5.79 7.90
N SER A 70 -7.52 -6.21 6.74
CA SER A 70 -6.69 -7.40 6.57
C SER A 70 -5.32 -7.02 6.03
N ALA A 71 -4.30 -7.84 6.29
CA ALA A 71 -2.94 -7.56 5.82
C ALA A 71 -2.87 -7.43 4.29
N ASN A 72 -3.67 -8.23 3.56
CA ASN A 72 -3.72 -8.16 2.10
C ASN A 72 -4.38 -6.86 1.62
N GLY A 73 -5.56 -6.51 2.13
CA GLY A 73 -6.24 -5.29 1.71
C GLY A 73 -5.46 -4.01 2.03
N VAL A 74 -4.74 -4.00 3.16
CA VAL A 74 -3.83 -2.90 3.50
C VAL A 74 -2.59 -2.90 2.58
N ALA A 75 -2.06 -4.05 2.21
CA ALA A 75 -0.95 -4.14 1.25
C ALA A 75 -1.37 -3.64 -0.15
N ASP A 76 -2.59 -3.96 -0.59
CA ASP A 76 -3.15 -3.48 -1.86
C ASP A 76 -3.32 -1.96 -1.85
N LEU A 77 -3.80 -1.38 -0.73
CA LEU A 77 -3.84 0.06 -0.55
C LEU A 77 -2.43 0.68 -0.62
N LEU A 78 -1.46 0.13 0.10
CA LEU A 78 -0.09 0.63 0.08
C LEU A 78 0.49 0.57 -1.34
N TRP A 79 0.22 -0.51 -2.08
CA TRP A 79 0.62 -0.63 -3.48
C TRP A 79 -0.03 0.46 -4.34
N ALA A 80 -1.35 0.67 -4.22
CA ALA A 80 -2.07 1.67 -4.99
C ALA A 80 -1.51 3.09 -4.74
N VAL A 81 -1.25 3.43 -3.48
CA VAL A 81 -0.67 4.73 -3.10
C VAL A 81 0.76 4.90 -3.63
N VAL A 82 1.60 3.85 -3.54
CA VAL A 82 2.96 3.88 -4.11
C VAL A 82 2.91 4.05 -5.63
N MET A 83 1.89 3.53 -6.30
CA MET A 83 1.74 3.67 -7.75
C MET A 83 1.16 5.01 -8.20
N LEU A 84 0.74 5.89 -7.27
CA LEU A 84 0.28 7.24 -7.63
C LEU A 84 1.43 8.08 -8.19
N PRO A 85 1.20 8.86 -9.27
CA PRO A 85 2.22 9.77 -9.80
C PRO A 85 2.75 10.74 -8.74
N GLU A 86 1.88 11.19 -7.82
CA GLU A 86 2.23 12.07 -6.72
C GLU A 86 3.27 11.48 -5.75
N PHE A 87 3.26 10.15 -5.57
CA PHE A 87 4.25 9.46 -4.74
C PHE A 87 5.57 9.23 -5.48
N GLN A 88 5.49 8.88 -6.77
CA GLN A 88 6.66 8.56 -7.60
C GLN A 88 7.47 9.81 -7.99
N LEU A 89 6.81 10.96 -8.11
CA LEU A 89 7.45 12.20 -8.50
C LEU A 89 7.90 12.99 -7.26
N VAL A 90 9.14 12.78 -6.84
CA VAL A 90 9.82 13.70 -5.92
C VAL A 90 10.05 15.01 -6.67
N ARG A 91 9.45 16.10 -6.20
CA ARG A 91 9.79 17.46 -6.65
C ARG A 91 10.93 18.04 -5.84
#